data_AF-A0A3N7GQP4-F1
#
_entry.id   AF-A0A3N7GQP4-F1
#
_cell.length_a   1.000
_cell.length_b   1.000
_cell.length_c   1.000
_cell.angle_alpha   90.00
_cell.angle_beta   90.00
_cell.angle_gamma   90.00
#
_symmetry.space_group_name_H-M   'P 1'
#
loop_
_entity.id
_entity.type
_entity.pdbx_description
1 polymer ?
#
loop_
_entity_poly.entity_id
_entity_poly.type
_entity_poly.pdbx_seq_one_letter_code
_entity_poly.pdbx_strand_id
1 'polypeptide(L)'
;MGRLTLRLRELRQEKVELDESIRRLPELRQQLAQAQRRETELLSANESSLEPQRAELREIEASVLRIRRGGSQVEDYASELRRLHDGLDAFNERVVALRSITVPQSFRDWVATIQERVEGLVKALYEVLQEGEQSAESQRTSLAQGEQRLLELAAPLKEQLSEAEDGLGQVSAEIRALGSQIESLESLEVESGQLESELARIGGQRDGLLDEVEEQLERVFDSRAGVAKEVTSQLGAKAAIRVEHLADVTRLAEYLTNALRGSGIQYRAVVERLCAAYLPRTLLQAVESGDAEGIASAAGIQVERAFRVLQALDTPSNLVELANLTLDDRADYFLLHGSEMKNVDQLSTGQKCAVTLPILMTELDRALLLDQPEDHLDNEFLVQNVLPGLARRAAAHAQTIVATHNANIPVLGEADKVVALSSDGKRGFVSIEGSLDDKPVVTVIEAVMEGGVDAFKERARFYAASEGR
;
A
#
# COMPACT_ATOMS: atom_id res chain seq x y z
N MET A 1 0.63 2.61 17.58
CA MET A 1 -0.52 1.97 16.89
C MET A 1 -0.99 2.80 15.70
N GLY A 2 -1.93 3.75 15.84
CA GLY A 2 -2.50 4.48 14.69
C GLY A 2 -1.51 5.06 13.67
N ARG A 3 -0.44 5.73 14.12
CA ARG A 3 0.60 6.27 13.20
C ARG A 3 1.30 5.19 12.38
N LEU A 4 1.59 4.03 12.97
CA LEU A 4 2.22 2.91 12.27
C LEU A 4 1.25 2.31 11.24
N THR A 5 -0.03 2.23 11.57
CA THR A 5 -1.08 1.75 10.66
C THR A 5 -1.22 2.64 9.43
N LEU A 6 -1.23 3.97 9.62
CA LEU A 6 -1.24 4.92 8.49
C LEU A 6 0.00 4.78 7.62
N ARG A 7 1.19 4.74 8.24
CA ARG A 7 2.45 4.61 7.51
C ARG A 7 2.51 3.29 6.72
N LEU A 8 2.04 2.18 7.28
CA LEU A 8 1.94 0.91 6.56
C LEU A 8 1.03 1.00 5.34
N ARG A 9 -0.11 1.69 5.48
CA ARG A 9 -1.02 1.89 4.36
C ARG A 9 -0.37 2.72 3.24
N GLU A 10 0.27 3.82 3.58
CA GLU A 10 1.02 4.68 2.62
C GLU A 10 2.07 3.87 1.88
N LEU A 11 2.93 3.15 2.62
CA LEU A 11 3.99 2.31 2.05
C LEU A 11 3.44 1.19 1.14
N ARG A 12 2.28 0.59 1.49
CA ARG A 12 1.63 -0.41 0.63
C ARG A 12 1.15 0.21 -0.68
N GLN A 13 0.57 1.42 -0.63
CA GLN A 13 0.14 2.12 -1.85
C GLN A 13 1.34 2.48 -2.74
N GLU A 14 2.39 3.06 -2.15
CA GLU A 14 3.64 3.37 -2.85
C GLU A 14 4.24 2.11 -3.50
N LYS A 15 4.25 0.97 -2.80
CA LYS A 15 4.73 -0.30 -3.35
C LYS A 15 3.89 -0.79 -4.52
N VAL A 16 2.56 -0.70 -4.46
CA VAL A 16 1.69 -1.12 -5.57
C VAL A 16 1.97 -0.30 -6.83
N GLU A 17 2.14 1.02 -6.71
CA GLU A 17 2.45 1.91 -7.84
C GLU A 17 3.83 1.60 -8.45
N LEU A 18 4.83 1.33 -7.61
CA LEU A 18 6.17 0.92 -8.06
C LEU A 18 6.16 -0.45 -8.73
N ASP A 19 5.51 -1.43 -8.14
CA ASP A 19 5.42 -2.79 -8.69
C ASP A 19 4.68 -2.78 -10.04
N GLU A 20 3.64 -1.96 -10.21
CA GLU A 20 3.00 -1.77 -11.51
C GLU A 20 3.94 -1.18 -12.57
N SER A 21 4.82 -0.25 -12.17
CA SER A 21 5.82 0.35 -13.05
C SER A 21 6.90 -0.67 -13.45
N ILE A 22 7.34 -1.50 -12.50
CA ILE A 22 8.39 -2.54 -12.69
C ILE A 22 7.88 -3.71 -13.54
N ARG A 23 6.56 -3.99 -13.60
CA ARG A 23 5.99 -5.10 -14.39
C ARG A 23 6.41 -5.13 -15.86
N ARG A 24 6.78 -3.98 -16.45
CA ARG A 24 7.23 -3.87 -17.86
C ARG A 24 8.70 -4.23 -18.06
N LEU A 25 9.50 -4.30 -16.99
CA LEU A 25 10.94 -4.56 -17.05
C LEU A 25 11.31 -5.85 -17.81
N PRO A 26 10.63 -7.00 -17.62
CA PRO A 26 10.96 -8.22 -18.36
C PRO A 26 10.76 -8.08 -19.87
N GLU A 27 9.70 -7.37 -20.29
CA GLU A 27 9.40 -7.11 -21.70
C GLU A 27 10.47 -6.22 -22.33
N LEU A 28 10.87 -5.14 -21.65
CA LEU A 28 11.92 -4.24 -22.12
C LEU A 28 13.30 -4.95 -22.19
N ARG A 29 13.63 -5.81 -21.23
CA ARG A 29 14.85 -6.64 -21.28
C ARG A 29 14.85 -7.57 -22.50
N GLN A 30 13.69 -8.13 -22.85
CA GLN A 30 13.55 -8.94 -24.05
C GLN A 30 13.72 -8.11 -25.33
N GLN A 31 13.12 -6.91 -25.39
CA GLN A 31 13.27 -5.98 -26.52
C GLN A 31 14.74 -5.55 -26.71
N LEU A 32 15.44 -5.22 -25.62
CA LEU A 32 16.87 -4.88 -25.64
C LEU A 32 17.70 -6.05 -26.20
N ALA A 33 17.47 -7.27 -25.72
CA ALA A 33 18.17 -8.46 -26.21
C ALA A 33 17.92 -8.71 -27.71
N GLN A 34 16.71 -8.45 -28.20
CA GLN A 34 16.41 -8.53 -29.63
C GLN A 34 17.10 -7.42 -30.43
N ALA A 35 17.14 -6.19 -29.92
CA ALA A 35 17.83 -5.07 -30.58
C ALA A 35 19.34 -5.31 -30.64
N GLN A 36 19.96 -5.81 -29.57
CA GLN A 36 21.39 -6.19 -29.55
C GLN A 36 21.73 -7.31 -30.54
N ARG A 37 20.84 -8.31 -30.69
CA ARG A 37 20.99 -9.34 -31.71
C ARG A 37 20.92 -8.74 -33.12
N ARG A 38 19.94 -7.87 -33.38
CA ARG A 38 19.82 -7.13 -34.65
C ARG A 38 21.07 -6.30 -34.94
N GLU A 39 21.62 -5.59 -33.96
CA GLU A 39 22.87 -4.82 -34.11
C GLU A 39 24.04 -5.73 -34.47
N THR A 40 24.18 -6.87 -33.79
CA THR A 40 25.25 -7.85 -34.07
C THR A 40 25.12 -8.44 -35.48
N GLU A 41 23.90 -8.78 -35.91
CA GLU A 41 23.61 -9.26 -37.25
C GLU A 41 23.95 -8.20 -38.31
N LEU A 42 23.52 -6.95 -38.11
CA LEU A 42 23.82 -5.84 -39.01
C LEU A 42 25.32 -5.53 -39.07
N LEU A 43 26.04 -5.55 -37.95
CA LEU A 43 27.50 -5.38 -37.94
C LEU A 43 28.20 -6.47 -38.76
N SER A 44 27.80 -7.73 -38.58
CA SER A 44 28.38 -8.85 -39.33
C SER A 44 28.04 -8.81 -40.82
N ALA A 45 26.82 -8.39 -41.17
CA ALA A 45 26.38 -8.20 -42.55
C ALA A 45 27.13 -7.03 -43.20
N ASN A 46 27.31 -5.92 -42.48
CA ASN A 46 28.05 -4.75 -42.94
C ASN A 46 29.54 -5.08 -43.15
N GLU A 47 30.19 -5.79 -42.23
CA GLU A 47 31.59 -6.20 -42.41
C GLU A 47 31.80 -7.11 -43.62
N SER A 48 30.90 -8.07 -43.86
CA SER A 48 31.05 -9.05 -44.94
C SER A 48 30.66 -8.53 -46.33
N SER A 49 29.63 -7.67 -46.41
CA SER A 49 29.10 -7.17 -47.69
C SER A 49 29.61 -5.79 -48.09
N LEU A 50 29.92 -4.90 -47.12
CA LEU A 50 30.24 -3.50 -47.40
C LEU A 50 31.75 -3.20 -47.42
N GLU A 51 32.60 -4.02 -46.80
CA GLU A 51 34.07 -3.86 -46.92
C GLU A 51 34.59 -3.88 -48.38
N PRO A 52 34.18 -4.82 -49.26
CA PRO A 52 34.58 -4.76 -50.66
C PRO A 52 34.06 -3.49 -51.36
N GLN A 53 32.83 -3.05 -51.05
CA GLN A 53 32.25 -1.82 -51.59
C GLN A 53 32.96 -0.55 -51.10
N ARG A 54 33.41 -0.52 -49.83
CA ARG A 54 34.24 0.56 -49.26
C ARG A 54 35.60 0.64 -49.92
N ALA A 55 36.22 -0.52 -50.19
CA ALA A 55 37.50 -0.58 -50.90
C ALA A 55 37.34 -0.08 -52.35
N GLU A 56 36.29 -0.51 -53.04
CA GLU A 56 35.96 -0.08 -54.41
C GLU A 56 35.69 1.44 -54.47
N LEU A 57 34.89 1.98 -53.54
CA LEU A 57 34.63 3.41 -53.47
C LEU A 57 35.92 4.23 -53.24
N ARG A 58 36.82 3.77 -52.35
CA ARG A 58 38.13 4.41 -52.12
C ARG A 58 38.99 4.42 -53.39
N GLU A 59 38.96 3.34 -54.16
CA GLU A 59 39.69 3.23 -55.42
C GLU A 59 39.12 4.17 -56.49
N ILE A 60 37.79 4.27 -56.58
CA ILE A 60 37.10 5.22 -57.47
C ILE A 60 37.46 6.66 -57.09
N GLU A 61 37.39 7.02 -55.80
CA GLU A 61 37.75 8.36 -55.30
C GLU A 61 39.22 8.69 -55.54
N ALA A 62 40.13 7.73 -55.34
CA ALA A 62 41.55 7.89 -55.67
C ALA A 62 41.76 8.10 -57.18
N SER A 63 40.94 7.45 -58.01
CA SER A 63 40.98 7.60 -59.48
C SER A 63 40.43 8.96 -59.93
N VAL A 64 39.34 9.44 -59.33
CA VAL A 64 38.84 10.82 -59.53
C VAL A 64 39.92 11.85 -59.18
N LEU A 65 40.60 11.68 -58.04
CA LEU A 65 41.69 12.58 -57.64
C LEU A 65 42.86 12.57 -58.64
N ARG A 66 43.19 11.41 -59.22
CA ARG A 66 44.21 11.30 -60.29
C ARG A 66 43.77 12.03 -61.57
N ILE A 67 42.52 11.84 -62.00
CA ILE A 67 41.96 12.52 -63.18
C ILE A 67 41.95 14.04 -62.98
N ARG A 68 41.51 14.53 -61.82
CA ARG A 68 41.53 15.97 -61.51
C ARG A 68 42.92 16.58 -61.55
N ARG A 69 43.92 15.88 -61.01
CA ARG A 69 45.33 16.33 -61.12
C ARG A 69 45.81 16.36 -62.55
N GLY A 70 45.53 15.32 -63.34
CA GLY A 70 45.86 15.29 -64.76
C GLY A 70 45.16 16.41 -65.55
N GLY A 71 43.89 16.68 -65.24
CA GLY A 71 43.12 17.77 -65.85
C GLY A 71 43.72 19.14 -65.55
N SER A 72 44.18 19.37 -64.31
CA SER A 72 44.90 20.60 -63.96
C SER A 72 46.17 20.78 -64.77
N GLN A 73 46.96 19.72 -64.97
CA GLN A 73 48.20 19.77 -65.76
C GLN A 73 47.94 20.04 -67.24
N VAL A 74 46.86 19.48 -67.80
CA VAL A 74 46.43 19.75 -69.18
C VAL A 74 45.96 21.19 -69.34
N GLU A 75 45.23 21.75 -68.37
CA GLU A 75 44.81 23.15 -68.39
C GLU A 75 46.01 24.11 -68.26
N ASP A 76 46.97 23.80 -67.39
CA ASP A 76 48.23 24.56 -67.28
C ASP A 76 48.96 24.58 -68.64
N TYR A 77 49.09 23.42 -69.30
CA TYR A 77 49.71 23.30 -70.63
C TYR A 77 48.92 24.08 -71.71
N ALA A 78 47.59 23.97 -71.72
CA ALA A 78 46.73 24.71 -72.63
C ALA A 78 46.81 26.23 -72.42
N SER A 79 47.05 26.68 -71.18
CA SER A 79 47.23 28.10 -70.87
C SER A 79 48.53 28.66 -71.44
N GLU A 80 49.63 27.89 -71.41
CA GLU A 80 50.91 28.28 -72.00
C GLU A 80 50.87 28.26 -73.53
N LEU A 81 50.17 27.29 -74.14
CA LEU A 81 49.93 27.28 -75.59
C LEU A 81 49.18 28.53 -76.06
N ARG A 82 48.12 28.93 -75.34
CA ARG A 82 47.39 30.18 -75.61
C ARG A 82 48.28 31.42 -75.50
N ARG A 83 49.15 31.48 -74.48
CA ARG A 83 50.13 32.59 -74.34
C ARG A 83 51.12 32.65 -75.50
N LEU A 84 51.58 31.49 -75.99
CA LEU A 84 52.45 31.41 -77.17
C LEU A 84 51.71 31.83 -78.44
N HIS A 85 50.44 31.47 -78.57
CA HIS A 85 49.56 31.89 -79.66
C HIS A 85 49.40 33.41 -79.68
N ASP A 86 49.03 34.03 -78.56
CA ASP A 86 48.91 35.48 -78.41
C ASP A 86 50.24 36.20 -78.73
N GLY A 87 51.37 35.61 -78.32
CA GLY A 87 52.71 36.11 -78.65
C GLY A 87 53.05 36.01 -80.13
N LEU A 88 52.60 34.94 -80.80
CA LEU A 88 52.76 34.75 -82.24
C LEU A 88 51.90 35.74 -83.02
N ASP A 89 50.67 36.03 -82.57
CA ASP A 89 49.82 37.09 -83.14
C ASP A 89 50.56 38.43 -83.14
N ALA A 90 51.11 38.83 -81.99
CA ALA A 90 51.86 40.08 -81.85
C ALA A 90 53.16 40.10 -82.70
N PHE A 91 53.83 38.96 -82.86
CA PHE A 91 54.99 38.84 -83.76
C PHE A 91 54.57 38.97 -85.23
N ASN A 92 53.48 38.31 -85.62
CA ASN A 92 52.95 38.34 -86.98
C ASN A 92 52.53 39.76 -87.39
N GLU A 93 51.93 40.54 -86.49
CA GLU A 93 51.63 41.96 -86.74
C GLU A 93 52.89 42.77 -87.11
N ARG A 94 54.02 42.52 -86.43
CA ARG A 94 55.32 43.16 -86.73
C ARG A 94 55.89 42.68 -88.06
N VAL A 95 55.74 41.41 -88.40
CA VAL A 95 56.14 40.85 -89.69
C VAL A 95 55.34 41.47 -90.83
N VAL A 96 54.03 41.66 -90.65
CA VAL A 96 53.17 42.37 -91.62
C VAL A 96 53.62 43.82 -91.77
N ALA A 97 53.98 44.50 -90.68
CA ALA A 97 54.51 45.87 -90.73
C ALA A 97 55.82 45.98 -91.55
N LEU A 98 56.70 44.97 -91.54
CA LEU A 98 57.91 44.95 -92.37
C LEU A 98 57.61 44.99 -93.88
N ARG A 99 56.43 44.54 -94.31
CA ARG A 99 56.01 44.60 -95.72
C ARG A 99 55.77 46.03 -96.23
N SER A 100 55.57 46.98 -95.31
CA SER A 100 55.31 48.39 -95.64
C SER A 100 56.57 49.24 -95.83
N ILE A 101 57.75 48.68 -95.56
CA ILE A 101 59.04 49.39 -95.69
C ILE A 101 59.42 49.50 -97.17
N THR A 102 59.72 50.72 -97.64
CA THR A 102 60.14 50.96 -99.03
C THR A 102 61.58 50.49 -99.25
N VAL A 103 61.79 49.56 -100.17
CA VAL A 103 63.10 48.93 -100.44
C VAL A 103 63.61 49.32 -101.84
N PRO A 104 64.90 49.67 -102.00
CA PRO A 104 65.51 49.92 -103.31
C PRO A 104 65.37 48.72 -104.26
N GLN A 105 65.26 48.97 -105.57
CA GLN A 105 65.02 47.90 -106.56
C GLN A 105 66.07 46.78 -106.53
N SER A 106 67.31 47.09 -106.16
CA SER A 106 68.45 46.16 -106.07
C SER A 106 68.33 45.10 -104.96
N PHE A 107 67.42 45.29 -104.00
CA PHE A 107 67.26 44.39 -102.85
C PHE A 107 65.87 43.71 -102.80
N ARG A 108 65.01 43.92 -103.80
CA ARG A 108 63.64 43.37 -103.81
C ARG A 108 63.58 41.85 -103.74
N ASP A 109 64.40 41.16 -104.54
CA ASP A 109 64.42 39.69 -104.56
C ASP A 109 64.92 39.10 -103.23
N TRP A 110 65.88 39.77 -102.58
CA TRP A 110 66.38 39.39 -101.27
C TRP A 110 65.31 39.54 -100.18
N VAL A 111 64.57 40.67 -100.17
CA VAL A 111 63.47 40.90 -99.21
C VAL A 111 62.31 39.93 -99.44
N ALA A 112 61.93 39.67 -100.71
CA ALA A 112 60.88 38.71 -101.03
C ALA A 112 61.21 37.29 -100.53
N THR A 113 62.46 36.85 -100.72
CA THR A 113 62.93 35.55 -100.21
C THR A 113 62.88 35.46 -98.69
N ILE A 114 63.21 36.56 -97.99
CA ILE A 114 63.14 36.61 -96.51
C ILE A 114 61.69 36.61 -96.04
N GLN A 115 60.82 37.41 -96.66
CA GLN A 115 59.39 37.47 -96.32
C GLN A 115 58.71 36.11 -96.49
N GLU A 116 58.95 35.42 -97.59
CA GLU A 116 58.40 34.08 -97.84
C GLU A 116 58.86 33.07 -96.78
N ARG A 117 60.14 33.13 -96.37
CA ARG A 117 60.66 32.27 -95.29
C ARG A 117 60.05 32.60 -93.92
N VAL A 118 59.88 33.89 -93.59
CA VAL A 118 59.28 34.31 -92.32
C VAL A 118 57.80 33.94 -92.27
N GLU A 119 57.06 34.11 -93.37
CA GLU A 119 55.66 33.69 -93.50
C GLU A 119 55.50 32.18 -93.39
N GLY A 120 56.38 31.41 -94.02
CA GLY A 120 56.40 29.96 -93.89
C GLY A 120 56.64 29.52 -92.44
N LEU A 121 57.53 30.20 -91.71
CA LEU A 121 57.79 29.93 -90.29
C LEU A 121 56.59 30.30 -89.39
N VAL A 122 55.97 31.46 -89.61
CA VAL A 122 54.80 31.89 -88.84
C VAL A 122 53.64 30.93 -89.07
N LYS A 123 53.38 30.54 -90.33
CA LYS A 123 52.32 29.58 -90.68
C LYS A 123 52.57 28.22 -90.02
N ALA A 124 53.80 27.70 -90.06
CA ALA A 124 54.16 26.45 -89.41
C ALA A 124 54.00 26.53 -87.87
N LEU A 125 54.32 27.67 -87.25
CA LEU A 125 54.10 27.88 -85.82
C LEU A 125 52.61 27.94 -85.44
N TYR A 126 51.75 28.58 -86.26
CA TYR A 126 50.30 28.57 -86.05
C TYR A 126 49.72 27.17 -86.14
N GLU A 127 50.12 26.38 -87.15
CA GLU A 127 49.65 25.00 -87.32
C GLU A 127 49.99 24.16 -86.08
N VAL A 128 51.23 24.24 -85.58
CA VAL A 128 51.66 23.52 -84.37
C VAL A 128 50.92 23.98 -83.12
N LEU A 129 50.69 25.28 -82.94
CA LEU A 129 49.97 25.81 -81.77
C LEU A 129 48.47 25.42 -81.81
N GLN A 130 47.82 25.50 -82.96
CA GLN A 130 46.42 25.06 -83.11
C GLN A 130 46.27 23.57 -82.91
N GLU A 131 47.17 22.74 -83.43
CA GLU A 131 47.20 21.30 -83.16
C GLU A 131 47.40 21.02 -81.66
N GLY A 132 48.28 21.77 -81.00
CA GLY A 132 48.51 21.70 -79.55
C GLY A 132 47.26 22.05 -78.74
N GLU A 133 46.58 23.15 -79.06
CA GLU A 133 45.36 23.61 -78.38
C GLU A 133 44.19 22.64 -78.59
N GLN A 134 43.97 22.15 -79.82
CA GLN A 134 42.94 21.14 -80.10
C GLN A 134 43.22 19.83 -79.38
N SER A 135 44.49 19.40 -79.35
CA SER A 135 44.91 18.22 -78.59
C SER A 135 44.65 18.39 -77.10
N ALA A 136 45.01 19.55 -76.52
CA ALA A 136 44.76 19.85 -75.11
C ALA A 136 43.25 19.87 -74.77
N GLU A 137 42.41 20.49 -75.61
CA GLU A 137 40.95 20.51 -75.41
C GLU A 137 40.36 19.10 -75.50
N SER A 138 40.82 18.26 -76.45
CA SER A 138 40.37 16.87 -76.58
C SER A 138 40.72 16.01 -75.36
N GLN A 139 41.92 16.21 -74.79
CA GLN A 139 42.33 15.55 -73.56
C GLN A 139 41.49 16.02 -72.38
N ARG A 140 41.16 17.31 -72.32
CA ARG A 140 40.29 17.87 -71.27
C ARG A 140 38.88 17.29 -71.33
N THR A 141 38.27 17.19 -72.51
CA THR A 141 36.94 16.57 -72.66
C THR A 141 36.96 15.08 -72.28
N SER A 142 38.02 14.35 -72.67
CA SER A 142 38.21 12.94 -72.31
C SER A 142 38.33 12.74 -70.79
N LEU A 143 39.15 13.56 -70.13
CA LEU A 143 39.32 13.53 -68.66
C LEU A 143 38.01 13.88 -67.94
N ALA A 144 37.26 14.90 -68.40
CA ALA A 144 35.97 15.26 -67.83
C ALA A 144 34.92 14.14 -67.96
N GLN A 145 34.86 13.48 -69.12
CA GLN A 145 34.00 12.30 -69.33
C GLN A 145 34.42 11.12 -68.44
N GLY A 146 35.72 10.92 -68.25
CA GLY A 146 36.26 9.91 -67.33
C GLY A 146 35.89 10.18 -65.87
N GLU A 147 35.99 11.43 -65.42
CA GLU A 147 35.56 11.85 -64.08
C GLU A 147 34.06 11.61 -63.87
N GLN A 148 33.23 12.02 -64.83
CA GLN A 148 31.78 11.87 -64.73
C GLN A 148 31.35 10.41 -64.61
N ARG A 149 31.93 9.49 -65.40
CA ARG A 149 31.64 8.05 -65.30
C ARG A 149 32.02 7.47 -63.94
N LEU A 150 33.14 7.90 -63.37
CA LEU A 150 33.56 7.45 -62.03
C LEU A 150 32.61 7.95 -60.94
N LEU A 151 32.10 9.19 -61.07
CA LEU A 151 31.10 9.71 -60.13
C LEU A 151 29.75 8.98 -60.22
N GLU A 152 29.32 8.61 -61.44
CA GLU A 152 28.11 7.80 -61.66
C GLU A 152 28.24 6.39 -61.05
N LEU A 153 29.43 5.79 -61.10
CA LEU A 153 29.72 4.51 -60.44
C LEU A 153 29.81 4.64 -58.90
N ALA A 154 30.29 5.78 -58.39
CA ALA A 154 30.40 6.03 -56.95
C ALA A 154 29.06 6.34 -56.27
N ALA A 155 28.10 6.94 -56.99
CA ALA A 155 26.81 7.36 -56.44
C ALA A 155 26.01 6.22 -55.76
N PRO A 156 25.74 5.07 -56.43
CA PRO A 156 24.99 3.98 -55.81
C PRO A 156 25.74 3.33 -54.64
N LEU A 157 27.08 3.29 -54.69
CA LEU A 157 27.91 2.80 -53.59
C LEU A 157 27.80 3.70 -52.35
N LYS A 158 27.77 5.02 -52.53
CA LYS A 158 27.57 5.98 -51.42
C LYS A 158 26.19 5.88 -50.80
N GLU A 159 25.16 5.71 -51.61
CA GLU A 159 23.77 5.58 -51.15
C GLU A 159 23.59 4.30 -50.32
N GLN A 160 24.06 3.15 -50.81
CA GLN A 160 24.02 1.88 -50.06
C GLN A 160 24.78 1.93 -48.74
N LEU A 161 25.98 2.55 -48.73
CA LEU A 161 26.76 2.72 -47.50
C LEU A 161 26.05 3.64 -46.49
N SER A 162 25.44 4.73 -46.95
CA SER A 162 24.69 5.66 -46.09
C SER A 162 23.46 4.99 -45.47
N GLU A 163 22.65 4.26 -46.27
CA GLU A 163 21.48 3.54 -45.76
C GLU A 163 21.85 2.49 -44.70
N ALA A 164 22.96 1.78 -44.91
CA ALA A 164 23.45 0.79 -43.96
C ALA A 164 23.97 1.43 -42.66
N GLU A 165 24.64 2.59 -42.74
CA GLU A 165 25.11 3.36 -41.58
C GLU A 165 23.94 3.98 -40.80
N ASP A 166 22.92 4.48 -41.50
CA ASP A 166 21.71 5.02 -40.89
C ASP A 166 20.89 3.93 -40.19
N GLY A 167 20.74 2.75 -40.81
CA GLY A 167 20.07 1.60 -40.21
C GLY A 167 20.75 1.12 -38.95
N LEU A 168 22.09 1.05 -38.95
CA LEU A 168 22.88 0.74 -37.76
C LEU A 168 22.69 1.81 -36.67
N GLY A 169 22.75 3.09 -37.05
CA GLY A 169 22.58 4.23 -36.15
C GLY A 169 21.22 4.25 -35.45
N GLN A 170 20.14 3.87 -36.14
CA GLN A 170 18.81 3.73 -35.57
C GLN A 170 18.75 2.62 -34.52
N VAL A 171 19.31 1.45 -34.80
CA VAL A 171 19.34 0.32 -33.84
C VAL A 171 20.19 0.67 -32.61
N SER A 172 21.37 1.30 -32.78
CA SER A 172 22.19 1.74 -31.64
C SER A 172 21.50 2.85 -30.82
N ALA A 173 20.65 3.67 -31.44
CA ALA A 173 19.82 4.63 -30.71
C ALA A 173 18.69 3.95 -29.93
N GLU A 174 18.01 2.95 -30.53
CA GLU A 174 17.00 2.10 -29.88
C GLU A 174 17.59 1.40 -28.65
N ILE A 175 18.78 0.79 -28.77
CA ILE A 175 19.48 0.11 -27.67
C ILE A 175 19.79 1.07 -26.53
N ARG A 176 20.28 2.29 -26.81
CA ARG A 176 20.55 3.28 -25.78
C ARG A 176 19.27 3.76 -25.08
N ALA A 177 18.20 3.98 -25.83
CA ALA A 177 16.91 4.39 -25.27
C ALA A 177 16.32 3.28 -24.37
N LEU A 178 16.32 2.03 -24.83
CA LEU A 178 15.88 0.87 -24.05
C LEU A 178 16.76 0.66 -22.81
N GLY A 179 18.09 0.79 -22.96
CA GLY A 179 19.03 0.69 -21.84
C GLY A 179 18.77 1.73 -20.75
N SER A 180 18.55 2.99 -21.13
CA SER A 180 18.22 4.06 -20.17
C SER A 180 16.88 3.83 -19.47
N GLN A 181 15.86 3.32 -20.18
CA GLN A 181 14.58 2.96 -19.56
C GLN A 181 14.72 1.80 -18.58
N ILE A 182 15.50 0.77 -18.93
CA ILE A 182 15.79 -0.38 -18.06
C ILE A 182 16.52 0.08 -16.81
N GLU A 183 17.58 0.88 -16.95
CA GLU A 183 18.34 1.40 -15.81
C GLU A 183 17.46 2.22 -14.85
N SER A 184 16.55 3.04 -15.41
CA SER A 184 15.56 3.77 -14.61
C SER A 184 14.54 2.87 -13.91
N LEU A 185 14.18 1.71 -14.47
CA LEU A 185 13.25 0.77 -13.83
C LEU A 185 13.97 -0.14 -12.83
N GLU A 186 15.26 -0.46 -13.06
CA GLU A 186 16.10 -1.21 -12.13
C GLU A 186 16.37 -0.41 -10.85
N SER A 187 16.52 0.92 -10.94
CA SER A 187 16.60 1.77 -9.75
C SER A 187 15.30 1.73 -8.92
N LEU A 188 14.13 1.71 -9.58
CA LEU A 188 12.83 1.53 -8.92
C LEU A 188 12.68 0.12 -8.32
N GLU A 189 13.25 -0.92 -8.95
CA GLU A 189 13.27 -2.29 -8.39
C GLU A 189 14.04 -2.34 -7.06
N VAL A 190 15.18 -1.63 -6.99
CA VAL A 190 15.93 -1.46 -5.72
C VAL A 190 15.09 -0.71 -4.69
N GLU A 191 14.40 0.36 -5.09
CA GLU A 191 13.51 1.14 -4.22
C GLU A 191 12.34 0.30 -3.69
N SER A 192 11.68 -0.51 -4.53
CA SER A 192 10.61 -1.44 -4.11
C SER A 192 11.12 -2.46 -3.08
N GLY A 193 12.36 -2.95 -3.23
CA GLY A 193 13.00 -3.82 -2.25
C GLY A 193 13.28 -3.13 -0.90
N GLN A 194 13.66 -1.84 -0.93
CA GLN A 194 13.84 -1.03 0.29
C GLN A 194 12.50 -0.80 1.00
N LEU A 195 11.45 -0.45 0.25
CA LEU A 195 10.09 -0.29 0.76
C LEU A 195 9.54 -1.57 1.37
N GLU A 196 9.83 -2.73 0.77
CA GLU A 196 9.43 -4.04 1.33
C GLU A 196 10.10 -4.30 2.69
N SER A 197 11.38 -3.96 2.80
CA SER A 197 12.11 -4.05 4.06
C SER A 197 11.55 -3.08 5.12
N GLU A 198 11.17 -1.87 4.70
CA GLU A 198 10.52 -0.90 5.60
C GLU A 198 9.12 -1.35 6.04
N LEU A 199 8.31 -1.91 5.13
CA LEU A 199 7.02 -2.51 5.42
C LEU A 199 7.14 -3.64 6.44
N ALA A 200 8.09 -4.55 6.25
CA ALA A 200 8.34 -5.64 7.20
C ALA A 200 8.77 -5.10 8.58
N ARG A 201 9.65 -4.09 8.60
CA ARG A 201 10.11 -3.47 9.85
C ARG A 201 8.99 -2.77 10.61
N ILE A 202 8.20 -1.92 9.93
CA ILE A 202 7.09 -1.18 10.56
C ILE A 202 5.95 -2.13 10.92
N GLY A 203 5.70 -3.14 10.08
CA GLY A 203 4.74 -4.22 10.32
C GLY A 203 5.08 -4.95 11.61
N GLY A 204 6.32 -5.43 11.74
CA GLY A 204 6.80 -6.09 12.95
C GLY A 204 6.74 -5.19 14.20
N GLN A 205 7.04 -3.89 14.07
CA GLN A 205 6.90 -2.93 15.19
C GLN A 205 5.44 -2.79 15.64
N ARG A 206 4.49 -2.72 14.69
CA ARG A 206 3.07 -2.63 15.02
C ARG A 206 2.56 -3.93 15.61
N ASP A 207 2.91 -5.05 15.00
CA ASP A 207 2.44 -6.36 15.44
C ASP A 207 2.97 -6.67 16.84
N GLY A 208 4.20 -6.29 17.18
CA GLY A 208 4.71 -6.38 18.55
C GLY A 208 3.92 -5.52 19.56
N LEU A 209 3.48 -4.30 19.20
CA LEU A 209 2.61 -3.50 20.06
C LEU A 209 1.21 -4.10 20.22
N LEU A 210 0.68 -4.73 19.17
CA LEU A 210 -0.60 -5.45 19.25
C LEU A 210 -0.46 -6.67 20.18
N ASP A 211 0.65 -7.40 20.08
CA ASP A 211 0.94 -8.54 20.96
C ASP A 211 1.02 -8.09 22.42
N GLU A 212 1.69 -6.96 22.70
CA GLU A 212 1.74 -6.38 24.05
C GLU A 212 0.34 -6.02 24.59
N VAL A 213 -0.53 -5.46 23.74
CA VAL A 213 -1.92 -5.12 24.12
C VAL A 213 -2.72 -6.39 24.40
N GLU A 214 -2.64 -7.39 23.53
CA GLU A 214 -3.32 -8.68 23.71
C GLU A 214 -2.86 -9.38 24.97
N GLU A 215 -1.56 -9.35 25.29
CA GLU A 215 -1.04 -9.88 26.55
C GLU A 215 -1.61 -9.14 27.78
N GLN A 216 -1.74 -7.80 27.73
CA GLN A 216 -2.38 -7.07 28.83
C GLN A 216 -3.87 -7.40 28.95
N LEU A 217 -4.58 -7.56 27.83
CA LEU A 217 -5.99 -7.94 27.84
C LEU A 217 -6.18 -9.35 28.42
N GLU A 218 -5.31 -10.30 28.09
CA GLU A 218 -5.32 -11.64 28.66
C GLU A 218 -5.10 -11.61 30.17
N ARG A 219 -4.14 -10.81 30.67
CA ARG A 219 -3.93 -10.65 32.12
C ARG A 219 -5.14 -10.04 32.83
N VAL A 220 -5.82 -9.09 32.20
CA VAL A 220 -7.06 -8.50 32.74
C VAL A 220 -8.17 -9.55 32.76
N PHE A 221 -8.29 -10.36 31.71
CA PHE A 221 -9.24 -11.47 31.65
C PHE A 221 -8.96 -12.52 32.73
N ASP A 222 -7.72 -12.96 32.91
CA ASP A 222 -7.35 -13.94 33.93
C ASP A 222 -7.69 -13.43 35.34
N SER A 223 -7.46 -12.15 35.61
CA SER A 223 -7.86 -11.50 36.85
C SER A 223 -9.38 -11.53 37.03
N ARG A 224 -10.14 -11.11 36.01
CA ARG A 224 -11.61 -11.13 36.03
C ARG A 224 -12.18 -12.54 36.18
N ALA A 225 -11.62 -13.52 35.48
CA ALA A 225 -12.01 -14.93 35.54
C ALA A 225 -11.69 -15.52 36.92
N GLY A 226 -10.55 -15.12 37.52
CA GLY A 226 -10.19 -15.45 38.89
C GLY A 226 -11.22 -14.95 39.90
N VAL A 227 -11.58 -13.67 39.82
CA VAL A 227 -12.62 -13.06 40.66
C VAL A 227 -13.98 -13.73 40.44
N ALA A 228 -14.38 -13.98 39.20
CA ALA A 228 -15.64 -14.65 38.89
C ALA A 228 -15.71 -16.08 39.47
N LYS A 229 -14.60 -16.81 39.45
CA LYS A 229 -14.49 -18.14 40.05
C LYS A 229 -14.56 -18.09 41.58
N GLU A 230 -13.88 -17.11 42.20
CA GLU A 230 -13.95 -16.89 43.63
C GLU A 230 -15.37 -16.55 44.07
N VAL A 231 -16.01 -15.56 43.45
CA VAL A 231 -17.39 -15.17 43.74
C VAL A 231 -18.33 -16.35 43.54
N THR A 232 -18.22 -17.09 42.43
CA THR A 232 -19.03 -18.29 42.18
C THR A 232 -18.90 -19.33 43.30
N SER A 233 -17.69 -19.52 43.86
CA SER A 233 -17.51 -20.43 45.00
C SER A 233 -18.24 -19.97 46.27
N GLN A 234 -18.35 -18.65 46.48
CA GLN A 234 -19.03 -18.05 47.63
C GLN A 234 -20.56 -18.07 47.50
N LEU A 235 -21.09 -18.12 46.27
CA LEU A 235 -22.53 -18.20 45.97
C LEU A 235 -23.10 -19.61 46.12
N GLY A 236 -22.24 -20.64 46.23
CA GLY A 236 -22.66 -22.03 46.28
C GLY A 236 -23.17 -22.56 44.94
N ALA A 237 -23.80 -23.74 44.94
CA ALA A 237 -24.19 -24.45 43.71
C ALA A 237 -25.39 -23.83 42.94
N LYS A 238 -26.01 -22.76 43.46
CA LYS A 238 -27.24 -22.19 42.91
C LYS A 238 -27.02 -21.06 41.91
N ALA A 239 -25.88 -20.37 41.95
CA ALA A 239 -25.57 -19.29 41.00
C ALA A 239 -24.12 -19.39 40.52
N ALA A 240 -23.87 -19.00 39.28
CA ALA A 240 -22.52 -18.97 38.71
C ALA A 240 -22.31 -17.72 37.86
N ILE A 241 -21.09 -17.19 37.93
CA ILE A 241 -20.63 -16.10 37.08
C ILE A 241 -19.66 -16.69 36.07
N ARG A 242 -19.87 -16.38 34.79
CA ARG A 242 -18.94 -16.75 33.71
C ARG A 242 -18.48 -15.49 33.03
N VAL A 243 -17.18 -15.43 32.77
CA VAL A 243 -16.57 -14.34 32.01
C VAL A 243 -16.11 -14.93 30.68
N GLU A 244 -16.57 -14.36 29.60
CA GLU A 244 -16.18 -14.71 28.24
C GLU A 244 -15.18 -13.67 27.72
N HIS A 245 -14.01 -14.15 27.30
CA HIS A 245 -12.91 -13.29 26.86
C HIS A 245 -13.27 -12.56 25.55
N LEU A 246 -13.04 -11.25 25.51
CA LEU A 246 -13.26 -10.41 24.32
C LEU A 246 -14.66 -10.53 23.70
N ALA A 247 -15.68 -10.84 24.50
CA ALA A 247 -17.03 -11.12 24.03
C ALA A 247 -17.95 -9.88 23.97
N ASP A 248 -17.55 -8.74 24.56
CA ASP A 248 -18.29 -7.49 24.41
C ASP A 248 -17.98 -6.83 23.06
N VAL A 249 -18.85 -7.13 22.09
CA VAL A 249 -18.76 -6.62 20.72
C VAL A 249 -19.39 -5.24 20.53
N THR A 250 -19.91 -4.59 21.59
CA THR A 250 -20.68 -3.34 21.48
C THR A 250 -19.88 -2.25 20.76
N ARG A 251 -18.62 -2.03 21.16
CA ARG A 251 -17.75 -1.02 20.53
C ARG A 251 -17.43 -1.34 19.07
N LEU A 252 -17.21 -2.62 18.76
CA LEU A 252 -16.97 -3.06 17.37
C LEU A 252 -18.21 -2.88 16.51
N ALA A 253 -19.40 -3.21 17.04
CA ALA A 253 -20.66 -3.03 16.34
C ALA A 253 -20.94 -1.55 16.06
N GLU A 254 -20.67 -0.66 17.02
CA GLU A 254 -20.77 0.79 16.86
C GLU A 254 -19.81 1.32 15.80
N TYR A 255 -18.54 0.94 15.89
CA TYR A 255 -17.51 1.28 14.90
C TYR A 255 -17.93 0.83 13.49
N LEU A 256 -18.26 -0.44 13.29
CA LEU A 256 -18.65 -0.97 11.99
C LEU A 256 -19.94 -0.31 11.47
N THR A 257 -20.89 -0.01 12.35
CA THR A 257 -22.11 0.71 11.97
C THR A 257 -21.82 2.12 11.47
N ASN A 258 -20.85 2.80 12.07
CA ASN A 258 -20.43 4.13 11.63
C ASN A 258 -19.60 4.06 10.34
N ALA A 259 -18.64 3.16 10.26
CA ALA A 259 -17.77 2.99 9.11
C ALA A 259 -18.52 2.51 7.85
N LEU A 260 -19.51 1.64 8.00
CA LEU A 260 -20.33 1.15 6.88
C LEU A 260 -21.48 2.09 6.52
N ARG A 261 -21.69 3.19 7.24
CA ARG A 261 -22.75 4.15 6.93
C ARG A 261 -22.47 4.80 5.57
N GLY A 262 -23.42 4.72 4.65
CA GLY A 262 -23.28 5.30 3.30
C GLY A 262 -22.59 4.38 2.28
N SER A 263 -22.16 3.16 2.67
CA SER A 263 -21.59 2.16 1.75
C SER A 263 -22.60 1.50 0.79
N GLY A 264 -23.89 1.86 0.90
CA GLY A 264 -24.94 1.35 0.02
C GLY A 264 -25.33 -0.12 0.24
N ILE A 265 -24.94 -0.73 1.37
CA ILE A 265 -25.37 -2.08 1.79
C ILE A 265 -26.32 -2.02 2.99
N GLN A 266 -27.11 -3.08 3.18
CA GLN A 266 -27.85 -3.29 4.42
C GLN A 266 -26.88 -3.74 5.53
N TYR A 267 -26.25 -2.76 6.18
CA TYR A 267 -25.11 -3.00 7.07
C TYR A 267 -25.48 -3.68 8.39
N ARG A 268 -26.72 -3.55 8.92
CA ARG A 268 -27.07 -4.15 10.24
C ARG A 268 -26.78 -5.65 10.34
N ALA A 269 -27.28 -6.43 9.38
CA ALA A 269 -27.04 -7.88 9.36
C ALA A 269 -25.58 -8.24 9.04
N VAL A 270 -24.87 -7.37 8.33
CA VAL A 270 -23.43 -7.56 8.02
C VAL A 270 -22.59 -7.30 9.27
N VAL A 271 -22.88 -6.24 10.02
CA VAL A 271 -22.22 -5.89 11.28
C VAL A 271 -22.34 -7.04 12.28
N GLU A 272 -23.54 -7.56 12.50
CA GLU A 272 -23.78 -8.69 13.41
C GLU A 272 -22.92 -9.91 13.06
N ARG A 273 -22.86 -10.26 11.77
CA ARG A 273 -22.05 -11.39 11.27
C ARG A 273 -20.56 -11.13 11.36
N LEU A 274 -20.10 -9.90 11.10
CA LEU A 274 -18.71 -9.52 11.23
C LEU A 274 -18.26 -9.57 12.70
N CYS A 275 -19.06 -9.03 13.63
CA CYS A 275 -18.79 -9.11 15.06
C CYS A 275 -18.71 -10.55 15.57
N ALA A 276 -19.50 -11.47 15.00
CA ALA A 276 -19.45 -12.89 15.36
C ALA A 276 -18.23 -13.62 14.76
N ALA A 277 -17.70 -13.15 13.63
CA ALA A 277 -16.65 -13.84 12.88
C ALA A 277 -15.24 -13.31 13.11
N TYR A 278 -15.10 -12.06 13.56
CA TYR A 278 -13.82 -11.36 13.62
C TYR A 278 -13.54 -10.68 14.95
N LEU A 279 -12.25 -10.70 15.32
CA LEU A 279 -11.67 -9.80 16.30
C LEU A 279 -11.12 -8.55 15.58
N PRO A 280 -10.94 -7.41 16.28
CA PRO A 280 -10.45 -6.18 15.66
C PRO A 280 -9.13 -6.36 14.90
N ARG A 281 -8.16 -7.10 15.47
CA ARG A 281 -6.86 -7.37 14.83
C ARG A 281 -7.00 -8.21 13.56
N THR A 282 -7.77 -9.29 13.61
CA THR A 282 -7.93 -10.18 12.45
C THR A 282 -8.74 -9.50 11.33
N LEU A 283 -9.71 -8.65 11.70
CA LEU A 283 -10.42 -7.81 10.73
C LEU A 283 -9.49 -6.78 10.10
N LEU A 284 -8.64 -6.12 10.90
CA LEU A 284 -7.65 -5.17 10.39
C LEU A 284 -6.73 -5.84 9.38
N GLN A 285 -6.20 -7.02 9.69
CA GLN A 285 -5.33 -7.78 8.78
C GLN A 285 -6.05 -8.14 7.47
N ALA A 286 -7.31 -8.60 7.54
CA ALA A 286 -8.11 -8.90 6.36
C ALA A 286 -8.37 -7.66 5.50
N VAL A 287 -8.58 -6.49 6.12
CA VAL A 287 -8.73 -5.23 5.40
C VAL A 287 -7.43 -4.84 4.70
N GLU A 288 -6.31 -4.96 5.40
CA GLU A 288 -5.00 -4.60 4.88
C GLU A 288 -4.48 -5.51 3.77
N SER A 289 -4.84 -6.79 3.77
CA SER A 289 -4.51 -7.73 2.70
C SER A 289 -5.51 -7.68 1.53
N GLY A 290 -6.61 -6.94 1.67
CA GLY A 290 -7.69 -6.91 0.68
C GLY A 290 -8.44 -8.24 0.54
N ASP A 291 -8.48 -9.06 1.60
CA ASP A 291 -9.04 -10.41 1.57
C ASP A 291 -10.58 -10.43 1.61
N ALA A 292 -11.19 -10.08 0.48
CA ALA A 292 -12.65 -10.05 0.35
C ALA A 292 -13.27 -11.45 0.46
N GLU A 293 -12.57 -12.47 -0.02
CA GLU A 293 -13.03 -13.85 -0.02
C GLU A 293 -13.05 -14.44 1.39
N GLY A 294 -12.00 -14.16 2.19
CA GLY A 294 -11.95 -14.53 3.60
C GLY A 294 -13.08 -13.88 4.40
N ILE A 295 -13.31 -12.58 4.22
CA ILE A 295 -14.43 -11.87 4.88
C ILE A 295 -15.78 -12.45 4.47
N ALA A 296 -15.96 -12.74 3.18
CA ALA A 296 -17.19 -13.33 2.68
C ALA A 296 -17.48 -14.70 3.30
N SER A 297 -16.47 -15.56 3.36
CA SER A 297 -16.55 -16.90 3.93
C SER A 297 -16.83 -16.85 5.45
N ALA A 298 -16.01 -16.10 6.20
CA ALA A 298 -16.09 -16.05 7.65
C ALA A 298 -17.41 -15.42 8.15
N ALA A 299 -17.85 -14.33 7.53
CA ALA A 299 -19.12 -13.69 7.89
C ALA A 299 -20.33 -14.32 7.17
N GLY A 300 -20.14 -15.31 6.30
CA GLY A 300 -21.22 -15.94 5.52
C GLY A 300 -21.99 -14.94 4.63
N ILE A 301 -21.32 -13.94 4.08
CA ILE A 301 -21.90 -12.91 3.19
C ILE A 301 -21.43 -13.10 1.75
N GLN A 302 -22.10 -12.46 0.80
CA GLN A 302 -21.66 -12.46 -0.61
C GLN A 302 -20.34 -11.69 -0.78
N VAL A 303 -19.49 -12.15 -1.70
CA VAL A 303 -18.17 -11.54 -1.98
C VAL A 303 -18.29 -10.08 -2.39
N GLU A 304 -19.32 -9.70 -3.16
CA GLU A 304 -19.55 -8.30 -3.54
C GLU A 304 -19.85 -7.42 -2.33
N ARG A 305 -20.50 -7.96 -1.28
CA ARG A 305 -20.74 -7.23 -0.03
C ARG A 305 -19.46 -7.11 0.79
N ALA A 306 -18.65 -8.17 0.84
CA ALA A 306 -17.35 -8.15 1.51
C ALA A 306 -16.41 -7.12 0.87
N PHE A 307 -16.41 -7.00 -0.46
CA PHE A 307 -15.64 -5.97 -1.16
C PHE A 307 -16.08 -4.54 -0.78
N ARG A 308 -17.38 -4.30 -0.63
CA ARG A 308 -17.88 -2.99 -0.14
C ARG A 308 -17.51 -2.72 1.32
N VAL A 309 -17.47 -3.76 2.15
CA VAL A 309 -16.95 -3.65 3.53
C VAL A 309 -15.49 -3.22 3.49
N LEU A 310 -14.64 -3.91 2.71
CA LEU A 310 -13.23 -3.54 2.54
C LEU A 310 -13.07 -2.09 2.11
N GLN A 311 -13.78 -1.68 1.07
CA GLN A 311 -13.69 -0.31 0.55
C GLN A 311 -14.10 0.74 1.59
N ALA A 312 -15.10 0.44 2.42
CA ALA A 312 -15.52 1.34 3.48
C ALA A 312 -14.52 1.39 4.64
N LEU A 313 -13.88 0.26 4.96
CA LEU A 313 -12.93 0.16 6.07
C LEU A 313 -11.51 0.62 5.70
N ASP A 314 -11.09 0.50 4.44
CA ASP A 314 -9.78 0.95 3.92
C ASP A 314 -9.75 2.48 3.71
N THR A 315 -10.04 3.21 4.78
CA THR A 315 -9.82 4.66 4.85
C THR A 315 -8.90 4.98 6.02
N PRO A 316 -8.08 6.05 5.93
CA PRO A 316 -7.12 6.41 6.99
C PRO A 316 -7.74 6.51 8.39
N SER A 317 -8.93 7.13 8.51
CA SER A 317 -9.62 7.28 9.79
C SER A 317 -10.09 5.93 10.35
N ASN A 318 -10.72 5.11 9.51
CA ASN A 318 -11.31 3.85 9.93
C ASN A 318 -10.23 2.84 10.32
N LEU A 319 -9.12 2.75 9.57
CA LEU A 319 -8.01 1.87 9.90
C LEU A 319 -7.34 2.23 11.23
N VAL A 320 -7.18 3.53 11.52
CA VAL A 320 -6.63 3.97 12.80
C VAL A 320 -7.58 3.65 13.95
N GLU A 321 -8.87 3.89 13.77
CA GLU A 321 -9.88 3.57 14.78
C GLU A 321 -9.93 2.07 15.04
N LEU A 322 -10.00 1.25 13.99
CA LEU A 322 -9.98 -0.21 14.08
C LEU A 322 -8.70 -0.74 14.73
N ALA A 323 -7.53 -0.18 14.40
CA ALA A 323 -6.26 -0.61 15.00
C ALA A 323 -6.17 -0.31 16.50
N ASN A 324 -6.86 0.74 16.99
CA ASN A 324 -6.90 1.05 18.42
C ASN A 324 -8.11 0.44 19.14
N LEU A 325 -8.99 -0.25 18.41
CA LEU A 325 -10.20 -0.83 18.96
C LEU A 325 -9.85 -2.11 19.74
N THR A 326 -10.25 -2.16 21.00
CA THR A 326 -10.18 -3.35 21.83
C THR A 326 -11.59 -3.81 22.20
N LEU A 327 -11.77 -5.12 22.33
CA LEU A 327 -12.98 -5.70 22.90
C LEU A 327 -12.80 -5.86 24.41
N ASP A 328 -13.88 -5.71 25.15
CA ASP A 328 -13.92 -6.00 26.57
C ASP A 328 -14.47 -7.41 26.81
N ASP A 329 -14.20 -7.96 28.00
CA ASP A 329 -14.79 -9.23 28.40
C ASP A 329 -16.25 -9.04 28.78
N ARG A 330 -17.06 -10.08 28.53
CA ARG A 330 -18.47 -10.08 28.94
C ARG A 330 -18.65 -10.97 30.15
N ALA A 331 -19.27 -10.45 31.21
CA ALA A 331 -19.68 -11.23 32.36
C ALA A 331 -21.17 -11.60 32.24
N ASP A 332 -21.46 -12.89 32.21
CA ASP A 332 -22.82 -13.43 32.23
C ASP A 332 -23.08 -14.15 33.55
N TYR A 333 -24.32 -14.01 34.03
CA TYR A 333 -24.77 -14.56 35.30
C TYR A 333 -25.78 -15.67 35.06
N PHE A 334 -25.66 -16.75 35.84
CA PHE A 334 -26.48 -17.94 35.70
C PHE A 334 -27.08 -18.35 37.05
N LEU A 335 -28.33 -18.81 37.03
CA LEU A 335 -29.02 -19.39 38.18
C LEU A 335 -29.43 -20.83 37.88
N LEU A 336 -29.18 -21.74 38.81
CA LEU A 336 -29.67 -23.10 38.77
C LEU A 336 -31.17 -23.11 39.08
N HIS A 337 -31.97 -23.52 38.11
CA HIS A 337 -33.41 -23.69 38.27
C HIS A 337 -33.79 -25.12 37.91
N GLY A 338 -34.14 -25.92 38.91
CA GLY A 338 -34.30 -27.37 38.74
C GLY A 338 -32.94 -28.02 38.47
N SER A 339 -32.77 -28.55 37.25
CA SER A 339 -31.52 -29.17 36.80
C SER A 339 -30.77 -28.35 35.73
N GLU A 340 -31.27 -27.16 35.37
CA GLU A 340 -30.73 -26.34 34.28
C GLU A 340 -30.18 -25.00 34.80
N MET A 341 -29.03 -24.58 34.26
CA MET A 341 -28.46 -23.26 34.50
C MET A 341 -29.05 -22.27 33.50
N LYS A 342 -29.88 -21.35 33.98
CA LYS A 342 -30.51 -20.31 33.15
C LYS A 342 -29.71 -19.03 33.20
N ASN A 343 -29.48 -18.41 32.03
CA ASN A 343 -28.84 -17.10 31.93
C ASN A 343 -29.78 -16.00 32.49
N VAL A 344 -29.20 -14.97 33.09
CA VAL A 344 -29.89 -13.83 33.70
C VAL A 344 -30.95 -13.20 32.80
N ASP A 345 -30.74 -13.15 31.48
CA ASP A 345 -31.68 -12.57 30.53
C ASP A 345 -33.02 -13.33 30.47
N GLN A 346 -33.01 -14.61 30.85
CA GLN A 346 -34.19 -15.50 30.86
C GLN A 346 -34.83 -15.62 32.25
N LEU A 347 -34.26 -14.97 33.27
CA LEU A 347 -34.75 -15.04 34.64
C LEU A 347 -35.92 -14.08 34.87
N SER A 348 -36.89 -14.51 35.68
CA SER A 348 -37.92 -13.62 36.23
C SER A 348 -37.32 -12.56 37.14
N THR A 349 -38.05 -11.48 37.44
CA THR A 349 -37.57 -10.40 38.32
C THR A 349 -37.11 -10.90 39.68
N GLY A 350 -37.87 -11.80 40.32
CA GLY A 350 -37.48 -12.40 41.60
C GLY A 350 -36.22 -13.27 41.50
N GLN A 351 -36.07 -14.03 40.41
CA GLN A 351 -34.85 -14.81 40.16
C GLN A 351 -33.62 -13.94 39.85
N LYS A 352 -33.81 -12.78 39.20
CA LYS A 352 -32.73 -11.80 39.02
C LYS A 352 -32.26 -11.27 40.36
N CYS A 353 -33.18 -10.86 41.25
CA CYS A 353 -32.83 -10.48 42.62
C CYS A 353 -32.10 -11.61 43.37
N ALA A 354 -32.53 -12.86 43.19
CA ALA A 354 -31.90 -14.03 43.78
C ALA A 354 -30.46 -14.29 43.29
N VAL A 355 -30.06 -13.79 42.12
CA VAL A 355 -28.66 -13.85 41.66
C VAL A 355 -27.87 -12.62 42.12
N THR A 356 -28.43 -11.43 41.91
CA THR A 356 -27.72 -10.17 42.10
C THR A 356 -27.41 -9.89 43.57
N LEU A 357 -28.36 -10.14 44.48
CA LEU A 357 -28.20 -9.77 45.89
C LEU A 357 -27.07 -10.56 46.59
N PRO A 358 -26.97 -11.90 46.45
CA PRO A 358 -25.82 -12.65 46.96
C PRO A 358 -24.47 -12.20 46.39
N ILE A 359 -24.42 -11.80 45.12
CA ILE A 359 -23.20 -11.25 44.49
C ILE A 359 -22.80 -9.93 45.13
N LEU A 360 -23.75 -9.01 45.33
CA LEU A 360 -23.45 -7.75 46.03
C LEU A 360 -22.96 -7.97 47.46
N MET A 361 -23.38 -9.06 48.10
CA MET A 361 -22.94 -9.41 49.45
C MET A 361 -21.52 -9.98 49.52
N THR A 362 -20.86 -10.30 48.41
CA THR A 362 -19.44 -10.69 48.42
C THR A 362 -18.50 -9.48 48.53
N GLU A 363 -19.00 -8.26 48.29
CA GLU A 363 -18.20 -7.01 48.27
C GLU A 363 -17.96 -6.41 49.66
N LEU A 364 -16.93 -6.85 50.38
CA LEU A 364 -16.74 -6.49 51.79
C LEU A 364 -16.25 -5.04 52.03
N ASP A 365 -15.68 -4.37 51.03
CA ASP A 365 -15.02 -3.06 51.20
C ASP A 365 -15.99 -1.86 51.20
N ARG A 366 -17.25 -2.08 50.82
CA ARG A 366 -18.25 -1.00 50.66
C ARG A 366 -19.39 -1.15 51.65
N ALA A 367 -19.90 -0.03 52.15
CA ALA A 367 -21.16 -0.01 52.88
C ALA A 367 -22.30 -0.39 51.94
N LEU A 368 -23.14 -1.35 52.37
CA LEU A 368 -24.28 -1.83 51.59
C LEU A 368 -25.58 -1.33 52.23
N LEU A 369 -26.41 -0.64 51.44
CA LEU A 369 -27.76 -0.22 51.84
C LEU A 369 -28.78 -1.09 51.08
N LEU A 370 -29.57 -1.86 51.82
CA LEU A 370 -30.62 -2.72 51.28
C LEU A 370 -31.97 -2.20 51.73
N ASP A 371 -32.80 -1.80 50.78
CA ASP A 371 -34.19 -1.43 51.04
C ASP A 371 -35.08 -2.59 50.62
N GLN A 372 -35.81 -3.16 51.59
CA GLN A 372 -36.70 -4.30 51.43
C GLN A 372 -36.11 -5.43 50.59
N PRO A 373 -34.94 -6.01 50.95
CA PRO A 373 -34.34 -7.10 50.19
C PRO A 373 -35.22 -8.35 50.10
N GLU A 374 -36.24 -8.47 50.95
CA GLU A 374 -37.26 -9.51 50.91
C GLU A 374 -38.27 -9.37 49.76
N ASP A 375 -38.40 -8.19 49.15
CA ASP A 375 -39.35 -7.97 48.08
C ASP A 375 -38.99 -8.83 46.85
N HIS A 376 -39.95 -9.63 46.40
CA HIS A 376 -39.80 -10.59 45.30
C HIS A 376 -38.92 -11.82 45.59
N LEU A 377 -38.49 -12.05 46.83
CA LEU A 377 -37.81 -13.27 47.27
C LEU A 377 -38.74 -14.12 48.16
N ASP A 378 -38.63 -15.44 48.06
CA ASP A 378 -39.30 -16.32 49.02
C ASP A 378 -38.48 -16.43 50.32
N ASN A 379 -39.16 -16.81 51.42
CA ASN A 379 -38.52 -16.92 52.73
C ASN A 379 -37.40 -17.97 52.76
N GLU A 380 -37.52 -19.05 51.97
CA GLU A 380 -36.49 -20.09 51.91
C GLU A 380 -35.20 -19.53 51.30
N PHE A 381 -35.31 -18.78 50.21
CA PHE A 381 -34.20 -18.15 49.52
C PHE A 381 -33.52 -17.10 50.40
N LEU A 382 -34.30 -16.27 51.06
CA LEU A 382 -33.81 -15.28 52.02
C LEU A 382 -32.96 -15.97 53.11
N VAL A 383 -33.47 -17.05 53.68
CA VAL A 383 -32.76 -17.78 54.73
C VAL A 383 -31.49 -18.47 54.21
N GLN A 384 -31.53 -19.07 53.03
CA GLN A 384 -30.40 -19.84 52.50
C GLN A 384 -29.29 -19.01 51.85
N ASN A 385 -29.57 -17.78 51.39
CA ASN A 385 -28.62 -17.02 50.56
C ASN A 385 -28.39 -15.59 51.05
N VAL A 386 -29.43 -14.88 51.50
CA VAL A 386 -29.33 -13.47 51.94
C VAL A 386 -28.72 -13.41 53.34
N LEU A 387 -29.25 -14.20 54.29
CA LEU A 387 -28.77 -14.18 55.67
C LEU A 387 -27.31 -14.63 55.83
N PRO A 388 -26.82 -15.71 55.19
CA PRO A 388 -25.41 -16.08 55.27
C PRO A 388 -24.50 -14.99 54.69
N GLY A 389 -24.96 -14.29 53.65
CA GLY A 389 -24.26 -13.15 53.08
C GLY A 389 -24.15 -11.98 54.07
N LEU A 390 -25.25 -11.63 54.75
CA LEU A 390 -25.26 -10.60 55.81
C LEU A 390 -24.32 -10.97 56.97
N ALA A 391 -24.39 -12.22 57.45
CA ALA A 391 -23.52 -12.71 58.52
C ALA A 391 -22.04 -12.66 58.14
N ARG A 392 -21.70 -13.08 56.91
CA ARG A 392 -20.32 -12.99 56.38
C ARG A 392 -19.81 -11.55 56.35
N ARG A 393 -20.65 -10.60 55.93
CA ARG A 393 -20.31 -9.18 55.92
C ARG A 393 -20.09 -8.64 57.34
N ALA A 394 -20.97 -8.96 58.27
CA ALA A 394 -20.83 -8.58 59.67
C ALA A 394 -19.53 -9.12 60.28
N ALA A 395 -19.22 -10.41 60.02
CA ALA A 395 -17.98 -11.05 60.48
C ALA A 395 -16.71 -10.40 59.90
N ALA A 396 -16.79 -9.83 58.70
CA ALA A 396 -15.72 -9.06 58.07
C ALA A 396 -15.69 -7.58 58.49
N HIS A 397 -16.55 -7.16 59.42
CA HIS A 397 -16.76 -5.76 59.81
C HIS A 397 -17.18 -4.84 58.65
N ALA A 398 -17.80 -5.41 57.61
CA ALA A 398 -18.35 -4.68 56.48
C ALA A 398 -19.74 -4.11 56.81
N GLN A 399 -19.89 -2.79 56.75
CA GLN A 399 -21.15 -2.14 57.13
C GLN A 399 -22.30 -2.53 56.20
N THR A 400 -23.43 -2.94 56.79
CA THR A 400 -24.65 -3.23 56.07
C THR A 400 -25.83 -2.61 56.80
N ILE A 401 -26.64 -1.82 56.09
CA ILE A 401 -27.86 -1.20 56.62
C ILE A 401 -29.03 -1.81 55.85
N VAL A 402 -29.97 -2.41 56.59
CA VAL A 402 -31.14 -3.06 55.98
C VAL A 402 -32.41 -2.41 56.50
N ALA A 403 -33.21 -1.85 55.60
CA ALA A 403 -34.58 -1.47 55.87
C ALA A 403 -35.49 -2.65 55.51
N THR A 404 -36.23 -3.17 56.49
CA THR A 404 -37.03 -4.38 56.32
C THR A 404 -38.27 -4.36 57.20
N HIS A 405 -39.32 -5.03 56.73
CA HIS A 405 -40.51 -5.34 57.52
C HIS A 405 -40.53 -6.82 57.97
N ASN A 406 -39.60 -7.62 57.47
CA ASN A 406 -39.50 -9.05 57.78
C ASN A 406 -38.67 -9.26 59.05
N ALA A 407 -39.34 -9.65 60.14
CA ALA A 407 -38.70 -9.92 61.44
C ALA A 407 -37.62 -11.00 61.40
N ASN A 408 -37.61 -11.88 60.38
CA ASN A 408 -36.57 -12.90 60.24
C ASN A 408 -35.20 -12.30 59.90
N ILE A 409 -35.13 -11.17 59.20
CA ILE A 409 -33.86 -10.57 58.79
C ILE A 409 -33.02 -10.10 59.99
N PRO A 410 -33.51 -9.23 60.90
CA PRO A 410 -32.70 -8.79 62.03
C PRO A 410 -32.40 -9.94 63.02
N VAL A 411 -33.29 -10.92 63.15
CA VAL A 411 -33.15 -12.03 64.10
C VAL A 411 -32.17 -13.08 63.59
N LEU A 412 -32.41 -13.63 62.39
CA LEU A 412 -31.59 -14.69 61.83
C LEU A 412 -30.31 -14.17 61.17
N GLY A 413 -30.27 -12.87 60.85
CA GLY A 413 -29.07 -12.18 60.36
C GLY A 413 -28.18 -11.63 61.48
N GLU A 414 -28.53 -11.85 62.75
CA GLU A 414 -27.77 -11.43 63.93
C GLU A 414 -27.41 -9.93 63.91
N ALA A 415 -28.42 -9.06 63.76
CA ALA A 415 -28.18 -7.62 63.61
C ALA A 415 -27.51 -7.01 64.86
N ASP A 416 -26.34 -6.37 64.68
CA ASP A 416 -25.63 -5.67 65.77
C ASP A 416 -26.44 -4.54 66.41
N LYS A 417 -27.25 -3.86 65.59
CA LYS A 417 -28.11 -2.75 66.02
C LYS A 417 -29.42 -2.77 65.25
N VAL A 418 -30.52 -2.68 66.00
CA VAL A 418 -31.87 -2.54 65.46
C VAL A 418 -32.36 -1.13 65.75
N VAL A 419 -32.89 -0.46 64.72
CA VAL A 419 -33.54 0.85 64.83
C VAL A 419 -34.98 0.69 64.36
N ALA A 420 -35.91 0.63 65.30
CA ALA A 420 -37.33 0.56 64.97
C ALA A 420 -37.86 1.97 64.70
N LEU A 421 -38.53 2.11 63.57
CA LEU A 421 -39.18 3.35 63.14
C LEU A 421 -40.68 3.25 63.37
N SER A 422 -41.28 4.35 63.79
CA SER A 422 -42.73 4.52 63.89
C SER A 422 -43.16 5.81 63.19
N SER A 423 -44.46 5.96 62.94
CA SER A 423 -45.04 7.10 62.24
C SER A 423 -46.32 7.55 62.93
N ASP A 424 -46.48 8.86 63.07
CA ASP A 424 -47.72 9.50 63.54
C ASP A 424 -48.66 9.87 62.36
N GLY A 425 -48.35 9.39 61.16
CA GLY A 425 -49.05 9.73 59.91
C GLY A 425 -48.62 11.08 59.31
N LYS A 426 -47.73 11.84 59.97
CA LYS A 426 -47.16 13.10 59.46
C LYS A 426 -45.64 13.04 59.31
N ARG A 427 -44.94 12.33 60.20
CA ARG A 427 -43.49 12.11 60.15
C ARG A 427 -43.11 10.76 60.72
N GLY A 428 -42.02 10.19 60.19
CA GLY A 428 -41.34 9.07 60.81
C GLY A 428 -40.47 9.53 62.00
N PHE A 429 -40.37 8.71 63.03
CA PHE A 429 -39.48 8.92 64.17
C PHE A 429 -38.92 7.58 64.66
N VAL A 430 -37.74 7.60 65.29
CA VAL A 430 -37.18 6.41 65.95
C VAL A 430 -38.02 6.13 67.19
N SER A 431 -38.68 4.98 67.23
CA SER A 431 -39.42 4.54 68.42
C SER A 431 -38.48 3.92 69.44
N ILE A 432 -37.54 3.09 68.97
CA ILE A 432 -36.52 2.49 69.80
C ILE A 432 -35.26 2.16 68.98
N GLU A 433 -34.12 2.22 69.63
CA GLU A 433 -32.85 1.71 69.09
C GLU A 433 -32.09 0.96 70.18
N GLY A 434 -31.39 -0.11 69.79
CA GLY A 434 -30.62 -0.94 70.73
C GLY A 434 -29.97 -2.13 70.04
N SER A 435 -29.29 -2.95 70.81
CA SER A 435 -28.81 -4.26 70.37
C SER A 435 -29.98 -5.22 70.16
N LEU A 436 -29.81 -6.26 69.35
CA LEU A 436 -30.84 -7.29 69.12
C LEU A 436 -31.33 -7.94 70.43
N ASP A 437 -30.43 -8.11 71.40
CA ASP A 437 -30.71 -8.78 72.69
C ASP A 437 -31.41 -7.89 73.72
N ASP A 438 -31.54 -6.58 73.44
CA ASP A 438 -32.16 -5.65 74.39
C ASP A 438 -33.66 -5.98 74.52
N LYS A 439 -34.14 -6.27 75.74
CA LYS A 439 -35.56 -6.62 76.00
C LYS A 439 -36.56 -5.67 75.32
N PRO A 440 -36.36 -4.34 75.34
CA PRO A 440 -37.24 -3.43 74.63
C PRO A 440 -37.25 -3.63 73.10
N VAL A 441 -36.11 -3.96 72.49
CA VAL A 441 -35.99 -4.26 71.05
C VAL A 441 -36.68 -5.58 70.71
N VAL A 442 -36.44 -6.64 71.50
CA VAL A 442 -37.10 -7.95 71.34
C VAL A 442 -38.62 -7.80 71.34
N THR A 443 -39.16 -7.00 72.27
CA THR A 443 -40.61 -6.73 72.38
C THR A 443 -41.17 -6.09 71.10
N VAL A 444 -40.41 -5.20 70.46
CA VAL A 444 -40.83 -4.55 69.21
C VAL A 444 -40.74 -5.52 68.02
N ILE A 445 -39.72 -6.37 67.95
CA ILE A 445 -39.60 -7.40 66.92
C ILE A 445 -40.75 -8.41 67.02
N GLU A 446 -41.08 -8.87 68.23
CA GLU A 446 -42.23 -9.76 68.50
C GLU A 446 -43.57 -9.18 68.02
N ALA A 447 -43.74 -7.85 68.14
CA ALA A 447 -44.94 -7.16 67.67
C ALA A 447 -45.04 -7.07 66.14
N VAL A 448 -43.91 -7.15 65.43
CA VAL A 448 -43.83 -7.14 63.96
C VAL A 448 -43.99 -8.54 63.37
N MET A 449 -43.74 -9.60 64.14
CA MET A 449 -43.92 -10.99 63.67
C MET A 449 -45.37 -11.27 63.27
N GLU A 450 -45.58 -11.72 62.03
CA GLU A 450 -46.89 -12.13 61.54
C GLU A 450 -47.52 -13.23 62.42
N GLY A 451 -48.73 -12.95 62.93
CA GLY A 451 -49.47 -13.83 63.84
C GLY A 451 -49.18 -13.62 65.33
N GLY A 452 -48.21 -12.77 65.69
CA GLY A 452 -47.87 -12.43 67.08
C GLY A 452 -47.25 -13.59 67.88
N VAL A 453 -46.91 -13.29 69.14
CA VAL A 453 -46.22 -14.22 70.06
C VAL A 453 -47.00 -15.52 70.28
N ASP A 454 -48.32 -15.46 70.32
CA ASP A 454 -49.17 -16.62 70.58
C ASP A 454 -49.15 -17.62 69.40
N ALA A 455 -49.19 -17.14 68.15
CA ALA A 455 -49.09 -18.00 66.98
C ALA A 455 -47.69 -18.62 66.84
N PHE A 456 -46.63 -17.93 67.28
CA PHE A 456 -45.29 -18.50 67.33
C PHE A 456 -45.20 -19.64 68.36
N LYS A 457 -45.69 -19.41 69.59
CA LYS A 457 -45.70 -20.43 70.66
C LYS A 457 -46.48 -21.67 70.25
N GLU A 458 -47.61 -21.52 69.56
CA GLU A 458 -48.41 -22.65 69.09
C GLU A 458 -47.71 -23.45 67.99
N ARG A 459 -47.04 -22.77 67.04
CA ARG A 459 -46.17 -23.43 66.03
C ARG A 459 -45.02 -24.18 66.68
N ALA A 460 -44.34 -23.57 67.65
CA ALA A 460 -43.25 -24.20 68.39
C ALA A 460 -43.71 -25.45 69.15
N ARG A 461 -44.89 -25.40 69.79
CA ARG A 461 -45.51 -26.58 70.44
C ARG A 461 -45.84 -27.67 69.43
N PHE A 462 -46.41 -27.33 68.28
CA PHE A 462 -46.72 -28.28 67.23
C PHE A 462 -45.46 -29.01 66.72
N TYR A 463 -44.38 -28.27 66.43
CA TYR A 463 -43.12 -28.86 65.97
C TYR A 463 -42.44 -29.71 67.05
N ALA A 464 -42.39 -29.24 68.29
CA ALA A 464 -41.84 -29.99 69.41
C ALA A 464 -42.61 -31.30 69.69
N ALA A 465 -43.92 -31.31 69.46
CA ALA A 465 -44.74 -32.53 69.57
C ALA A 465 -44.51 -33.52 68.40
N SER A 466 -44.03 -33.04 67.25
CA SER A 466 -43.72 -33.87 66.08
C SER A 466 -42.29 -34.42 66.03
N GLU A 467 -41.31 -33.75 66.64
CA GLU A 467 -39.91 -34.25 66.76
C GLU A 467 -39.76 -35.37 67.80
N GLY A 468 -40.76 -35.57 68.65
CA GLY A 468 -40.81 -36.64 69.65
C GLY A 468 -41.44 -37.97 69.17
N ARG A 469 -41.57 -38.20 67.86
CA ARG A 469 -42.11 -39.43 67.25
C ARG A 469 -41.11 -40.21 66.45
#